data_AF-A0ABD3TUX1-F1
#
_entry.id   AF-A0ABD3TUX1-F1
#
_cell.length_a   1.000
_cell.length_b   1.000
_cell.length_c   1.000
_cell.angle_alpha   90.00
_cell.angle_beta   90.00
_cell.angle_gamma   90.00
#
_symmetry.space_group_name_H-M   'P 1'
#
loop_
_entity.id
_entity.type
_entity.pdbx_description
1 polymer ?
#
loop_
_entity_poly.entity_id
_entity_poly.type
_entity_poly.pdbx_seq_one_letter_code
_entity_poly.pdbx_strand_id
1 'polypeptide(L)'
;MWKAMLKCHQKQFQAIMESKMRKLKANTADSSSRAIAELERELRAWSESFNDWITFQKSYVESMNGWLRQCLQYQPEETPDGPVPYSPGRLGAPPIFVIFNDWHQAMEAISEARVANAMNNFATSLRQLWEKQDEEGRQRLKAEYLSRDLEKQLKTNRVDKGKLDHEQDTMSDKTGLSVVQSDSGISPLDDLKVDLDSMRQRLAEERIKHKDAMKLVHDAASSSLQGGLVPIFKALENFTSEALKAHEHVRLKPPGQS
;
A
#
# COMPACT_ATOMS: atom_id res chain seq x y z
N MET A 1 -25.53 0.15 19.63
CA MET A 1 -24.29 0.56 18.95
C MET A 1 -24.05 -0.19 17.63
N TRP A 2 -23.82 -1.52 17.65
CA TRP A 2 -23.49 -2.34 16.47
C TRP A 2 -24.42 -2.19 15.26
N LYS A 3 -25.74 -2.12 15.48
CA LYS A 3 -26.73 -1.88 14.42
C LYS A 3 -26.51 -0.58 13.65
N ALA A 4 -26.07 0.48 14.33
CA ALA A 4 -25.79 1.77 13.68
C ALA A 4 -24.47 1.72 12.89
N MET A 5 -23.45 1.08 13.44
CA MET A 5 -22.17 0.88 12.74
C MET A 5 -22.32 0.01 11.50
N LEU A 6 -23.08 -1.08 11.58
CA LEU A 6 -23.37 -1.93 10.42
C LEU A 6 -24.00 -1.13 9.29
N LYS A 7 -25.03 -0.33 9.58
CA LYS A 7 -25.65 0.56 8.59
C LYS A 7 -24.66 1.56 8.00
N CYS A 8 -23.71 2.06 8.80
CA CYS A 8 -22.67 2.97 8.34
C CYS A 8 -21.72 2.26 7.36
N HIS A 9 -21.17 1.10 7.73
CA HIS A 9 -20.24 0.37 6.88
C HIS A 9 -20.89 -0.19 5.62
N GLN A 10 -22.18 -0.57 5.66
CA GLN A 10 -22.94 -0.92 4.45
C GLN A 10 -23.01 0.25 3.47
N LYS A 11 -23.26 1.47 3.96
CA LYS A 11 -23.26 2.68 3.13
C LYS A 11 -21.87 2.99 2.57
N GLN A 12 -20.82 2.85 3.37
CA GLN A 12 -19.43 3.06 2.93
C GLN A 12 -19.03 2.03 1.85
N PHE A 13 -19.40 0.76 2.05
CA PHE A 13 -19.18 -0.32 1.09
C PHE A 13 -19.92 -0.06 -0.21
N GLN A 14 -21.19 0.36 -0.16
CA GLN A 14 -21.95 0.71 -1.35
C GLN A 14 -21.32 1.91 -2.07
N ALA A 15 -20.94 2.96 -1.33
CA ALA A 15 -20.34 4.16 -1.89
C ALA A 15 -19.02 3.86 -2.63
N ILE A 16 -18.15 3.00 -2.08
CA ILE A 16 -16.90 2.63 -2.76
C ILE A 16 -17.17 1.79 -4.01
N MET A 17 -18.15 0.89 -3.98
CA MET A 17 -18.53 0.04 -5.12
C MET A 17 -19.14 0.86 -6.26
N GLU A 18 -19.94 1.87 -5.94
CA GLU A 18 -20.56 2.78 -6.92
C GLU A 18 -19.63 3.89 -7.38
N SER A 19 -18.56 4.16 -6.64
CA SER A 19 -17.61 5.20 -6.99
C SER A 19 -16.91 4.83 -8.30
N LYS A 20 -17.08 5.67 -9.32
CA LYS A 20 -16.17 5.72 -10.46
C LYS A 20 -14.90 6.39 -9.96
N MET A 21 -14.04 5.65 -9.24
CA MET A 21 -12.74 6.17 -8.84
C MET A 21 -12.03 6.61 -10.12
N ARG A 22 -11.96 7.92 -10.35
CA ARG A 22 -11.25 8.46 -11.52
C ARG A 22 -9.86 7.87 -11.46
N LYS A 23 -9.40 7.31 -12.59
CA LYS A 23 -8.01 6.88 -12.75
C LYS A 23 -7.14 7.97 -12.15
N LEU A 24 -6.45 7.65 -11.05
CA LEU A 24 -5.47 8.54 -10.44
C LEU A 24 -4.45 8.83 -11.53
N LYS A 25 -4.58 9.98 -12.18
CA LYS A 25 -3.57 10.45 -13.10
C LYS A 25 -2.41 10.83 -12.20
N ALA A 26 -1.31 10.09 -12.29
CA ALA A 26 -0.08 10.42 -11.59
C ALA A 26 0.37 11.81 -12.06
N ASN A 27 -0.06 12.85 -11.36
CA ASN A 27 0.51 14.19 -11.48
C ASN A 27 1.88 14.16 -10.79
N THR A 28 2.81 14.97 -11.29
CA THR A 28 4.18 15.21 -10.77
C THR A 28 4.64 14.22 -9.68
N ALA A 29 5.57 13.32 -10.03
CA ALA A 29 6.07 12.22 -9.20
C ALA A 29 6.15 12.51 -7.69
N ASP A 30 6.68 13.67 -7.28
CA ASP A 30 6.86 14.02 -5.87
C ASP A 30 5.54 14.14 -5.08
N SER A 31 4.50 14.72 -5.70
CA SER A 31 3.18 14.88 -5.07
C SER A 31 2.44 13.55 -4.90
N SER A 32 2.58 12.64 -5.88
CA SER A 32 2.01 11.29 -5.83
C SER A 32 2.72 10.42 -4.80
N SER A 33 4.06 10.51 -4.72
CA SER A 33 4.88 9.74 -3.78
C SER A 33 4.52 10.06 -2.33
N ARG A 34 4.40 11.36 -1.99
CA ARG A 34 3.99 11.80 -0.66
C ARG A 34 2.59 11.33 -0.29
N ALA A 35 1.63 11.43 -1.21
CA ALA A 35 0.26 11.00 -0.96
C ALA A 35 0.15 9.49 -0.69
N ILE A 36 0.93 8.67 -1.40
CA ILE A 36 0.99 7.21 -1.18
C ILE A 36 1.55 6.90 0.22
N ALA A 37 2.66 7.54 0.60
CA ALA A 37 3.28 7.35 1.91
C ALA A 37 2.38 7.84 3.06
N GLU A 38 1.67 8.94 2.87
CA GLU A 38 0.68 9.42 3.84
C GLU A 38 -0.48 8.43 3.99
N LEU A 39 -1.07 7.97 2.88
CA LEU A 39 -2.16 6.99 2.93
C LEU A 39 -1.72 5.67 3.59
N GLU A 40 -0.51 5.19 3.30
CA GLU A 40 0.03 3.99 3.95
C GLU A 40 0.09 4.18 5.48
N ARG A 41 0.65 5.30 5.95
CA ARG A 41 0.76 5.60 7.37
C ARG A 41 -0.61 5.67 8.03
N GLU A 42 -1.57 6.37 7.42
CA GLU A 42 -2.92 6.48 7.97
C GLU A 42 -3.64 5.13 8.03
N LEU A 43 -3.41 4.22 7.07
CA LEU A 43 -3.97 2.87 7.12
C LEU A 43 -3.41 2.04 8.27
N ARG A 44 -2.11 2.17 8.56
CA ARG A 44 -1.48 1.49 9.70
C ARG A 44 -2.01 2.02 11.01
N ALA A 45 -2.04 3.34 11.17
CA ALA A 45 -2.59 3.99 12.35
C ALA A 45 -4.08 3.65 12.55
N TRP A 46 -4.86 3.55 11.47
CA TRP A 46 -6.25 3.12 11.53
C TRP A 46 -6.37 1.66 11.98
N SER A 47 -5.54 0.75 11.45
CA SER A 47 -5.54 -0.66 11.88
C SER A 47 -5.18 -0.80 13.35
N GLU A 48 -4.16 -0.10 13.82
CA GLU A 48 -3.75 -0.09 15.24
C GLU A 48 -4.89 0.43 16.12
N SER A 49 -5.43 1.60 15.80
CA SER A 49 -6.54 2.22 16.55
C SER A 49 -7.80 1.34 16.58
N PHE A 50 -8.10 0.65 15.48
CA PHE A 50 -9.24 -0.27 15.41
C PHE A 50 -9.04 -1.49 16.31
N ASN A 51 -7.85 -2.10 16.28
CA ASN A 51 -7.52 -3.22 17.14
C ASN A 51 -7.56 -2.81 18.62
N ASP A 52 -6.91 -1.71 18.97
CA ASP A 52 -6.89 -1.19 20.34
C ASP A 52 -8.31 -0.95 20.85
N TRP A 53 -9.18 -0.32 20.05
CA TRP A 53 -10.57 -0.09 20.41
C TRP A 53 -11.33 -1.40 20.70
N ILE A 54 -11.14 -2.46 19.90
CA ILE A 54 -11.76 -3.76 20.15
C ILE A 54 -11.17 -4.43 21.39
N THR A 55 -9.85 -4.41 21.55
CA THR A 55 -9.17 -4.94 22.73
C THR A 55 -9.66 -4.26 24.00
N PHE A 56 -9.77 -2.92 24.01
CA PHE A 56 -10.30 -2.19 25.16
C PHE A 56 -11.74 -2.57 25.50
N GLN A 57 -12.59 -2.77 24.50
CA GLN A 57 -13.96 -3.26 24.75
C GLN A 57 -13.96 -4.66 25.35
N LYS A 58 -13.17 -5.58 24.81
CA LYS A 58 -13.03 -6.96 25.32
C LYS A 58 -12.56 -6.94 26.77
N SER A 59 -11.47 -6.24 27.06
CA SER A 59 -10.90 -6.13 28.42
C SER A 59 -11.83 -5.45 29.42
N TYR A 60 -12.59 -4.43 28.99
CA TYR A 60 -13.59 -3.78 29.83
C TYR A 60 -14.69 -4.75 30.26
N VAL A 61 -15.26 -5.49 29.29
CA VAL A 61 -16.33 -6.47 29.55
C VAL A 61 -15.81 -7.66 30.36
N GLU A 62 -14.61 -8.15 30.06
CA GLU A 62 -13.93 -9.19 30.82
C GLU A 62 -13.75 -8.78 32.28
N SER A 63 -13.25 -7.57 32.54
CA SER A 63 -13.02 -7.05 33.89
C SER A 63 -14.32 -6.96 34.70
N MET A 64 -15.40 -6.45 34.11
CA MET A 64 -16.70 -6.38 34.79
C MET A 64 -17.28 -7.75 35.07
N ASN A 65 -17.21 -8.67 34.09
CA ASN A 65 -17.69 -10.03 34.26
C ASN A 65 -16.88 -10.79 35.31
N GLY A 66 -15.56 -10.57 35.36
CA GLY A 66 -14.65 -11.08 36.40
C GLY A 66 -15.01 -10.56 37.79
N TRP A 67 -15.24 -9.25 37.92
CA TRP A 67 -15.66 -8.63 39.19
C TRP A 67 -16.99 -9.20 39.69
N LEU A 68 -18.00 -9.29 38.82
CA LEU A 68 -19.27 -9.91 39.17
C LEU A 68 -19.06 -11.37 39.59
N ARG A 69 -18.29 -12.16 38.85
CA ARG A 69 -18.00 -13.55 39.23
C ARG A 69 -17.46 -13.69 40.65
N GLN A 70 -16.64 -12.75 41.13
CA GLN A 70 -16.13 -12.75 42.51
C GLN A 70 -17.20 -12.43 43.56
N CYS A 71 -18.26 -11.70 43.21
CA CYS A 71 -19.39 -11.45 44.10
C CYS A 71 -20.24 -12.70 44.35
N LEU A 72 -20.18 -13.69 43.45
CA LEU A 72 -20.71 -15.02 43.70
C LEU A 72 -19.62 -15.81 44.40
N GLN A 73 -19.94 -16.42 45.54
CA GLN A 73 -19.08 -17.44 46.17
C GLN A 73 -19.15 -18.73 45.32
N TYR A 74 -18.79 -18.65 44.04
CA TYR A 74 -18.86 -19.74 43.10
C TYR A 74 -17.75 -20.75 43.41
N GLN A 75 -18.15 -21.95 43.81
CA GLN A 75 -17.29 -23.12 43.82
C GLN A 75 -17.62 -23.97 42.59
N PRO A 76 -16.66 -24.20 41.68
CA PRO A 76 -16.86 -25.12 40.57
C PRO A 76 -17.27 -26.50 41.08
N GLU A 77 -18.39 -27.01 40.57
CA GLU A 77 -18.82 -28.37 40.85
C GLU A 77 -17.99 -29.34 40.00
N GLU A 78 -17.27 -30.25 40.65
CA GLU A 78 -16.53 -31.34 40.02
C GLU A 78 -17.49 -32.51 39.72
N THR A 79 -17.60 -32.88 38.44
CA THR A 79 -18.34 -34.07 38.01
C THR A 79 -17.38 -35.10 37.41
N PRO A 80 -17.76 -36.39 37.28
CA PRO A 80 -16.89 -37.41 36.65
C PRO A 80 -16.44 -37.06 35.22
N ASP A 81 -17.18 -36.18 34.55
CA ASP A 81 -16.90 -35.69 33.19
C ASP A 81 -16.08 -34.37 33.19
N GLY A 82 -15.68 -33.86 34.36
CA GLY A 82 -14.92 -32.62 34.55
C GLY A 82 -15.71 -31.51 35.26
N PRO A 83 -15.13 -30.30 35.38
CA PRO A 83 -15.78 -29.17 36.04
C PRO A 83 -16.96 -28.67 35.20
N VAL A 84 -18.09 -28.44 35.88
CA VAL A 84 -19.30 -27.93 35.23
C VAL A 84 -19.05 -26.52 34.66
N PRO A 85 -19.43 -26.23 33.39
CA PRO A 85 -19.29 -24.90 32.82
C PRO A 85 -20.03 -23.84 33.62
N TYR A 86 -19.36 -22.70 33.84
CA TYR A 86 -19.95 -21.57 34.56
C TYR A 86 -21.23 -21.08 33.88
N SER A 87 -22.33 -21.09 34.63
CA SER A 87 -23.64 -20.63 34.17
C SER A 87 -24.35 -19.91 35.33
N PRO A 88 -24.30 -18.57 35.38
CA PRO A 88 -24.86 -17.82 36.50
C PRO A 88 -26.36 -18.08 36.70
N GLY A 89 -27.10 -18.30 35.60
CA GLY A 89 -28.52 -18.62 35.67
C GLY A 89 -28.81 -19.95 36.37
N ARG A 90 -27.97 -20.97 36.19
CA ARG A 90 -28.10 -22.27 36.90
C ARG A 90 -27.82 -22.13 38.40
N LEU A 91 -27.00 -21.16 38.77
CA LEU A 91 -26.64 -20.87 40.16
C LEU A 91 -27.67 -19.98 40.87
N GLY A 92 -28.80 -19.66 40.22
CA GLY A 92 -29.80 -18.73 40.77
C GLY A 92 -29.29 -17.29 40.90
N ALA A 93 -28.20 -16.94 40.20
CA ALA A 93 -27.64 -15.60 40.27
C ALA A 93 -28.62 -14.56 39.67
N PRO A 94 -28.63 -13.32 40.19
CA PRO A 94 -29.45 -12.25 39.63
C PRO A 94 -29.22 -12.05 38.12
N PRO A 95 -30.22 -11.53 37.37
CA PRO A 95 -30.14 -11.39 35.91
C PRO A 95 -28.89 -10.65 35.40
N ILE A 96 -28.35 -9.72 36.19
CA ILE A 96 -27.13 -8.98 35.85
C ILE A 96 -25.93 -9.89 35.57
N PHE A 97 -25.77 -10.99 36.31
CA PHE A 97 -24.67 -11.93 36.10
C PHE A 97 -24.79 -12.68 34.78
N VAL A 98 -26.03 -13.01 34.38
CA VAL A 98 -26.32 -13.64 33.08
C VAL A 98 -26.02 -12.68 31.94
N ILE A 99 -26.49 -11.43 32.05
CA ILE A 99 -26.25 -10.39 31.04
C ILE A 99 -24.75 -10.18 30.79
N PHE A 100 -23.96 -10.00 31.85
CA PHE A 100 -22.52 -9.75 31.71
C PHE A 100 -21.74 -10.98 31.23
N ASN A 101 -22.15 -12.18 31.64
CA ASN A 101 -21.55 -13.40 31.13
C ASN A 101 -21.84 -13.58 29.63
N ASP A 102 -23.08 -13.39 29.19
CA ASP A 102 -23.45 -13.46 27.78
C ASP A 102 -22.77 -12.36 26.96
N TRP A 103 -22.67 -11.14 27.50
CA TRP A 103 -21.99 -10.04 26.84
C TRP A 103 -20.50 -10.31 26.67
N HIS A 104 -19.84 -10.86 27.69
CA HIS A 104 -18.46 -11.30 27.58
C HIS A 104 -18.28 -12.37 26.50
N GLN A 105 -19.15 -13.40 26.48
CA GLN A 105 -19.11 -14.43 25.42
C GLN A 105 -19.34 -13.83 24.02
N ALA A 106 -20.25 -12.86 23.89
CA ALA A 106 -20.49 -12.16 22.64
C ALA A 106 -19.27 -11.35 22.16
N MET A 107 -18.52 -10.74 23.09
CA MET A 107 -17.28 -10.03 22.80
C MET A 107 -16.13 -10.97 22.43
N GLU A 108 -16.04 -12.15 23.06
CA GLU A 108 -15.03 -13.17 22.71
C GLU A 108 -15.30 -13.82 21.35
N ALA A 109 -16.57 -13.92 20.94
CA ALA A 109 -16.96 -14.52 19.67
C ALA A 109 -16.58 -13.69 18.44
N ILE A 110 -16.26 -12.41 18.60
CA ILE A 110 -15.90 -11.52 17.49
C ILE A 110 -14.39 -11.44 17.27
N SER A 111 -13.97 -11.43 16.00
CA SER A 111 -12.57 -11.32 15.61
C SER A 111 -12.31 -10.12 14.70
N GLU A 112 -11.43 -9.24 15.15
CA GLU A 112 -10.92 -8.06 14.45
C GLU A 112 -9.92 -8.41 13.31
N ALA A 113 -9.42 -9.65 13.29
CA ALA A 113 -8.29 -10.06 12.45
C ALA A 113 -8.50 -9.83 10.96
N ARG A 114 -9.71 -10.08 10.43
CA ARG A 114 -10.00 -9.88 8.99
C ARG A 114 -9.92 -8.42 8.58
N VAL A 115 -10.37 -7.52 9.45
CA VAL A 115 -10.33 -6.06 9.21
C VAL A 115 -8.87 -5.58 9.25
N ALA A 116 -8.13 -5.96 10.29
CA ALA A 116 -6.72 -5.62 10.44
C ALA A 116 -5.89 -6.14 9.24
N ASN A 117 -6.13 -7.39 8.83
CA ASN A 117 -5.44 -7.97 7.66
C ASN A 117 -5.76 -7.22 6.37
N ALA A 118 -7.02 -6.83 6.14
CA ALA A 118 -7.38 -6.06 4.96
C ALA A 118 -6.68 -4.70 4.92
N MET A 119 -6.60 -3.99 6.06
CA MET A 119 -5.90 -2.70 6.17
C MET A 119 -4.39 -2.85 5.96
N ASN A 120 -3.77 -3.85 6.61
CA ASN A 120 -2.34 -4.11 6.50
C ASN A 120 -1.93 -4.58 5.09
N ASN A 121 -2.76 -5.39 4.44
CA ASN A 121 -2.54 -5.81 3.05
C ASN A 121 -2.57 -4.60 2.12
N PHE A 122 -3.54 -3.69 2.29
CA PHE A 122 -3.59 -2.48 1.48
C PHE A 122 -2.38 -1.56 1.73
N ALA A 123 -1.99 -1.35 3.00
CA ALA A 123 -0.78 -0.61 3.33
C ALA A 123 0.47 -1.23 2.67
N THR A 124 0.58 -2.56 2.67
CA THR A 124 1.68 -3.27 2.00
C THR A 124 1.65 -3.06 0.48
N SER A 125 0.48 -3.10 -0.15
CA SER A 125 0.35 -2.79 -1.58
C SER A 125 0.73 -1.35 -1.92
N LEU A 126 0.42 -0.38 -1.06
CA LEU A 126 0.85 1.01 -1.24
C LEU A 126 2.36 1.17 -1.11
N ARG A 127 2.99 0.47 -0.16
CA ARG A 127 4.45 0.45 -0.05
C ARG A 127 5.12 -0.09 -1.31
N GLN A 128 4.61 -1.20 -1.85
CA GLN A 128 5.10 -1.74 -3.12
C GLN A 128 4.88 -0.80 -4.31
N LEU A 129 3.76 -0.07 -4.32
CA LEU A 129 3.50 0.95 -5.34
C LEU A 129 4.50 2.11 -5.24
N TRP A 130 4.80 2.55 -4.01
CA TRP A 130 5.79 3.58 -3.75
C TRP A 130 7.19 3.16 -4.22
N GLU A 131 7.62 1.93 -3.90
CA GLU A 131 8.91 1.38 -4.34
C GLU A 131 9.02 1.35 -5.87
N LYS A 132 7.94 0.95 -6.57
CA LYS A 132 7.89 0.99 -8.05
C LYS A 132 7.96 2.40 -8.59
N GLN A 133 7.34 3.37 -7.92
CA GLN A 133 7.38 4.77 -8.31
C GLN A 133 8.77 5.38 -8.10
N ASP A 134 9.45 5.02 -7.01
CA ASP A 134 10.83 5.45 -6.75
C ASP A 134 11.80 4.91 -7.82
N GLU A 135 11.67 3.63 -8.17
CA GLU A 135 12.47 3.00 -9.24
C GLU A 135 12.21 3.64 -10.61
N GLU A 136 10.95 3.96 -10.93
CA GLU A 136 10.60 4.71 -12.14
C GLU A 136 11.27 6.10 -12.16
N GLY A 137 11.24 6.81 -11.04
CA GLY A 137 11.91 8.10 -10.88
C GLY A 137 13.43 8.01 -11.08
N ARG A 138 14.06 6.96 -10.55
CA ARG A 138 15.50 6.70 -10.75
C ARG A 138 15.84 6.41 -12.21
N GLN A 139 15.01 5.64 -12.91
CA GLN A 139 15.18 5.37 -14.34
C GLN A 139 15.01 6.64 -15.18
N ARG A 140 14.05 7.50 -14.83
CA ARG A 140 13.86 8.81 -15.47
C ARG A 140 15.11 9.68 -15.34
N LEU A 141 15.66 9.83 -14.12
CA LEU A 141 16.87 10.62 -13.88
C LEU A 141 18.07 10.09 -14.66
N LYS A 142 18.21 8.77 -14.77
CA LYS A 142 19.27 8.13 -15.57
C LYS A 142 19.11 8.42 -17.07
N ALA A 143 17.89 8.36 -17.60
CA ALA A 143 17.62 8.70 -19.00
C ALA A 143 17.88 10.20 -19.29
N GLU A 144 17.53 11.09 -18.36
CA GLU A 144 17.83 12.52 -18.47
C GLU A 144 19.33 12.80 -18.43
N TYR A 145 20.07 12.12 -17.55
CA TYR A 145 21.53 12.21 -17.48
C TYR A 145 22.19 11.80 -18.80
N LEU A 146 21.85 10.62 -19.32
CA LEU A 146 22.37 10.12 -20.59
C LEU A 146 22.02 11.05 -21.76
N SER A 147 20.80 11.61 -21.76
CA SER A 147 20.38 12.57 -22.78
C SER A 147 21.22 13.85 -22.75
N ARG A 148 21.52 14.36 -21.55
CA ARG A 148 22.32 15.57 -21.35
C ARG A 148 23.79 15.35 -21.71
N ASP A 149 24.32 14.18 -21.36
CA ASP A 149 25.69 13.79 -21.68
C ASP A 149 25.90 13.66 -23.20
N LEU A 150 24.97 12.97 -23.88
CA LEU A 150 24.96 12.87 -25.35
C LEU A 150 24.84 14.24 -26.02
N GLU A 151 24.02 15.14 -25.50
CA GLU A 151 23.89 16.50 -26.03
C GLU A 151 25.21 17.29 -25.89
N LYS A 152 25.90 17.15 -24.76
CA LYS A 152 27.22 17.78 -24.54
C LYS A 152 28.25 17.23 -25.53
N GLN A 153 28.34 15.92 -25.68
CA GLN A 153 29.26 15.29 -26.64
C GLN A 153 29.00 15.76 -28.07
N LEU A 154 27.73 15.83 -28.50
CA LEU A 154 27.37 16.34 -29.82
C LEU A 154 27.75 17.82 -30.01
N LYS A 155 27.66 18.66 -28.97
CA LYS A 155 28.08 20.06 -29.02
C LYS A 155 29.59 20.19 -29.14
N THR A 156 30.35 19.48 -28.33
CA THR A 156 31.83 19.45 -28.38
C THR A 156 32.31 19.01 -29.76
N ASN A 157 31.76 17.92 -30.29
CA ASN A 157 32.13 17.39 -31.60
C ASN A 157 31.81 18.35 -32.76
N ARG A 158 30.71 19.11 -32.67
CA ARG A 158 30.41 20.15 -33.68
C ARG A 158 31.43 21.30 -33.66
N VAL A 159 31.87 21.71 -32.46
CA VAL A 159 32.87 22.76 -32.30
C VAL A 159 34.22 22.30 -32.83
N ASP A 160 34.64 21.07 -32.52
CA ASP A 160 35.93 20.54 -32.94
C ASP A 160 35.99 20.27 -34.46
N LYS A 161 34.88 19.79 -35.04
CA LYS A 161 34.77 19.66 -36.51
C LYS A 161 34.84 21.03 -37.21
N GLY A 162 34.17 22.05 -36.68
CA GLY A 162 34.24 23.40 -37.24
C GLY A 162 35.63 24.04 -37.16
N LYS A 163 36.45 23.66 -36.16
CA LYS A 163 37.85 24.09 -36.07
C LYS A 163 38.75 23.36 -37.07
N LEU A 164 38.58 22.04 -37.21
CA LEU A 164 39.32 21.23 -38.19
C LEU A 164 39.04 21.69 -39.64
N ASP A 165 37.77 21.98 -39.96
CA ASP A 165 37.40 22.50 -41.29
C ASP A 165 38.04 23.88 -41.54
N HIS A 166 38.16 24.74 -40.51
CA HIS A 166 38.81 26.05 -40.62
C HIS A 166 40.33 25.95 -40.76
N GLU A 167 40.98 25.02 -40.05
CA GLU A 167 42.41 24.75 -40.16
C GLU A 167 42.76 24.14 -41.54
N GLN A 168 41.90 23.27 -42.07
CA GLN A 168 42.09 22.65 -43.38
C GLN A 168 41.92 23.65 -44.54
N ASP A 169 40.99 24.61 -44.44
CA ASP A 169 40.86 25.72 -45.39
C ASP A 169 42.06 26.67 -45.33
N THR A 170 42.62 26.94 -44.14
CA THR A 170 43.82 27.80 -44.01
C THR A 170 45.12 27.16 -44.53
N MET A 171 45.19 25.82 -44.60
CA MET A 171 46.35 25.08 -45.11
C MET A 171 46.26 24.75 -46.60
N SER A 172 45.06 24.80 -47.20
CA SER A 172 44.86 24.56 -48.64
C SER A 172 45.46 25.65 -49.53
N ASP A 173 45.62 26.87 -49.02
CA ASP A 173 46.22 28.00 -49.75
C ASP A 173 47.76 27.97 -49.81
N LYS A 174 48.44 27.00 -49.17
CA LYS A 174 49.89 26.86 -49.27
C LYS A 174 50.34 25.41 -49.49
N THR A 175 50.72 25.16 -50.74
CA THR A 175 51.78 24.21 -51.15
C THR A 175 51.30 22.79 -51.46
N GLY A 176 51.24 22.50 -52.76
CA GLY A 176 51.40 21.13 -53.24
C GLY A 176 52.85 20.67 -53.00
N LEU A 177 53.03 19.56 -52.28
CA LEU A 177 53.78 18.37 -52.70
C LEU A 177 53.94 17.37 -51.55
N SER A 178 53.91 16.09 -51.93
CA SER A 178 54.44 14.90 -51.25
C SER A 178 53.54 14.13 -50.27
N VAL A 179 53.05 13.02 -50.81
CA VAL A 179 52.46 11.84 -50.20
C VAL A 179 53.41 11.16 -49.21
N VAL A 180 52.94 10.86 -48.00
CA VAL A 180 53.25 9.61 -47.28
C VAL A 180 51.93 9.13 -46.65
N GLN A 181 51.42 8.01 -47.15
CA GLN A 181 50.28 7.30 -46.58
C GLN A 181 50.72 6.63 -45.27
N SER A 182 50.16 7.06 -44.13
CA SER A 182 50.25 6.31 -42.89
C SER A 182 49.19 5.20 -42.89
N ASP A 183 49.68 3.97 -42.91
CA ASP A 183 48.94 2.72 -42.80
C ASP A 183 48.58 2.46 -41.33
N SER A 184 47.43 2.98 -40.89
CA SER A 184 46.74 2.55 -39.67
C SER A 184 45.26 2.85 -39.87
N GLY A 185 44.55 1.85 -40.37
CA GLY A 185 43.22 1.97 -41.00
C GLY A 185 42.04 2.21 -40.07
N ILE A 186 42.15 3.07 -39.07
CA ILE A 186 41.00 3.57 -38.29
C ILE A 186 41.16 5.07 -38.10
N SER A 187 40.27 5.86 -38.69
CA SER A 187 40.25 7.31 -38.46
C SER A 187 39.77 7.58 -37.04
N PRO A 188 40.38 8.50 -36.27
CA PRO A 188 39.85 8.95 -34.97
C PRO A 188 38.39 9.45 -35.03
N LEU A 189 37.93 9.84 -36.23
CA LEU A 189 36.54 10.21 -36.50
C LEU A 189 35.59 9.01 -36.54
N ASP A 190 36.07 7.83 -36.94
CA ASP A 190 35.28 6.59 -36.98
C ASP A 190 35.08 6.03 -35.57
N ASP A 191 36.12 6.03 -34.72
CA ASP A 191 36.03 5.61 -33.32
C ASP A 191 35.03 6.49 -32.53
N LEU A 192 35.11 7.80 -32.71
CA LEU A 192 34.19 8.76 -32.09
C LEU A 192 32.74 8.57 -32.53
N LYS A 193 32.53 8.19 -33.80
CA LYS A 193 31.19 7.90 -34.34
C LYS A 193 30.60 6.64 -33.71
N VAL A 194 31.42 5.60 -33.53
CA VAL A 194 31.02 4.36 -32.84
C VAL A 194 30.61 4.66 -31.38
N ASP A 195 31.37 5.50 -30.68
CA ASP A 195 31.05 5.92 -29.31
C ASP A 195 29.72 6.69 -29.22
N LEU A 196 29.49 7.65 -30.13
CA LEU A 196 28.22 8.39 -30.19
C LEU A 196 27.02 7.47 -30.47
N ASP A 197 27.17 6.51 -31.38
CA ASP A 197 26.12 5.56 -31.72
C ASP A 197 25.84 4.59 -30.56
N SER A 198 26.88 4.16 -29.84
CA SER A 198 26.76 3.42 -28.58
C SER A 198 25.99 4.20 -27.51
N MET A 199 26.31 5.49 -27.32
CA MET A 199 25.57 6.36 -26.40
C MET A 199 24.10 6.54 -26.80
N ARG A 200 23.82 6.69 -28.11
CA ARG A 200 22.45 6.77 -28.64
C ARG A 200 21.65 5.50 -28.34
N GLN A 201 22.26 4.34 -28.58
CA GLN A 201 21.64 3.05 -28.31
C GLN A 201 21.30 2.92 -26.81
N ARG A 202 22.27 3.21 -25.93
CA ARG A 202 22.06 3.16 -24.47
C ARG A 202 20.94 4.10 -24.01
N LEU A 203 20.86 5.30 -24.56
CA LEU A 203 19.77 6.24 -24.27
C LEU A 203 18.41 5.70 -24.74
N ALA A 204 18.36 5.09 -25.93
CA ALA A 204 17.14 4.50 -26.46
C ALA A 204 16.63 3.35 -25.57
N GLU A 205 17.53 2.46 -25.16
CA GLU A 205 17.21 1.35 -24.24
C GLU A 205 16.68 1.84 -22.90
N GLU A 206 17.32 2.85 -22.29
CA GLU A 206 16.87 3.40 -21.00
C GLU A 206 15.53 4.14 -21.12
N ARG A 207 15.26 4.81 -22.24
CA ARG A 207 13.96 5.44 -22.50
C ARG A 207 12.83 4.42 -22.63
N ILE A 208 13.10 3.27 -23.25
CA ILE A 208 12.14 2.17 -23.33
C ILE A 208 11.83 1.65 -21.92
N LYS A 209 12.85 1.36 -21.11
CA LYS A 209 12.67 0.90 -19.72
C LYS A 209 11.84 1.88 -18.88
N HIS A 210 12.18 3.16 -18.91
CA HIS A 210 11.43 4.20 -18.21
C HIS A 210 9.96 4.26 -18.66
N LYS A 211 9.69 4.18 -19.97
CA LYS A 211 8.32 4.19 -20.51
C LYS A 211 7.51 3.00 -20.02
N ASP A 212 8.12 1.81 -19.95
CA ASP A 212 7.44 0.60 -19.48
C ASP A 212 7.21 0.64 -17.96
N ALA A 213 8.19 1.11 -17.18
CA ALA A 213 8.03 1.33 -15.74
C ALA A 213 6.92 2.34 -15.42
N MET A 214 6.88 3.45 -16.15
CA MET A 214 5.85 4.48 -16.00
C MET A 214 4.43 3.93 -16.26
N LYS A 215 4.26 3.08 -17.28
CA LYS A 215 2.97 2.42 -17.53
C LYS A 215 2.57 1.49 -16.39
N LEU A 216 3.51 0.65 -15.92
CA LEU A 216 3.26 -0.27 -14.81
C LEU A 216 2.87 0.46 -13.53
N VAL A 217 3.55 1.56 -13.20
CA VAL A 217 3.21 2.40 -12.03
C VAL A 217 1.83 3.03 -12.20
N HIS A 218 1.53 3.58 -13.38
CA HIS A 218 0.23 4.21 -13.64
C HIS A 218 -0.93 3.20 -13.54
N ASP A 219 -0.77 2.01 -14.12
CA ASP A 219 -1.79 0.95 -14.07
C ASP A 219 -2.00 0.44 -12.63
N ALA A 220 -0.92 0.23 -11.89
CA ALA A 220 -0.98 -0.16 -10.48
C ALA A 220 -1.62 0.93 -9.61
N ALA A 221 -1.27 2.21 -9.80
CA ALA A 221 -1.86 3.33 -9.07
C ALA A 221 -3.35 3.51 -9.37
N SER A 222 -3.78 3.24 -10.61
CA SER A 222 -5.17 3.40 -11.02
C SER A 222 -6.12 2.39 -10.38
N SER A 223 -5.62 1.20 -10.05
CA SER A 223 -6.41 0.10 -9.47
C SER A 223 -6.18 -0.11 -7.96
N SER A 224 -5.10 0.44 -7.39
CA SER A 224 -4.72 0.24 -6.00
C SER A 224 -5.79 0.68 -5.00
N LEU A 225 -6.41 1.84 -5.22
CA LEU A 225 -7.33 2.42 -4.26
C LEU A 225 -8.62 1.61 -4.13
N GLN A 226 -9.22 1.22 -5.25
CA GLN A 226 -10.41 0.36 -5.24
C GLN A 226 -10.05 -1.06 -4.78
N GLY A 227 -8.93 -1.62 -5.28
CA GLY A 227 -8.46 -2.94 -4.89
C GLY A 227 -8.12 -3.06 -3.40
N GLY A 228 -7.73 -1.96 -2.76
CA GLY A 228 -7.42 -1.89 -1.34
C GLY A 228 -8.62 -1.57 -0.44
N LEU A 229 -9.43 -0.57 -0.80
CA LEU A 229 -10.55 -0.11 0.04
C LEU A 229 -11.73 -1.07 0.04
N VAL A 230 -12.04 -1.71 -1.10
CA VAL A 230 -13.19 -2.63 -1.20
C VAL A 230 -13.08 -3.79 -0.20
N PRO A 231 -11.94 -4.52 -0.09
CA PRO A 231 -11.76 -5.53 0.94
C PRO A 231 -11.92 -5.00 2.37
N ILE A 232 -11.42 -3.79 2.68
CA ILE A 232 -11.51 -3.20 4.02
C ILE A 232 -12.95 -2.95 4.40
N PHE A 233 -13.72 -2.25 3.55
CA PHE A 233 -15.12 -1.96 3.85
C PHE A 233 -15.98 -3.22 3.90
N LYS A 234 -15.67 -4.23 3.08
CA LYS A 234 -16.33 -5.53 3.17
C LYS A 234 -16.03 -6.23 4.50
N ALA A 235 -14.78 -6.19 4.95
CA ALA A 235 -14.39 -6.76 6.23
C ALA A 235 -15.07 -6.04 7.40
N LEU A 236 -15.18 -4.71 7.38
CA LEU A 236 -15.88 -3.91 8.39
C LEU A 236 -17.39 -4.20 8.43
N GLU A 237 -18.02 -4.34 7.28
CA GLU A 237 -19.43 -4.76 7.17
C GLU A 237 -19.64 -6.14 7.81
N ASN A 238 -18.81 -7.13 7.43
CA ASN A 238 -18.91 -8.48 7.96
C ASN A 238 -18.67 -8.51 9.47
N PHE A 239 -17.60 -7.85 9.94
CA PHE A 239 -17.26 -7.74 11.36
C PHE A 239 -18.41 -7.15 12.17
N THR A 240 -19.00 -6.04 11.72
CA THR A 240 -20.10 -5.41 12.46
C THR A 240 -21.41 -6.19 12.39
N SER A 241 -21.62 -6.97 11.32
CA SER A 241 -22.71 -7.94 11.24
C SER A 241 -22.52 -9.09 12.22
N GLU A 242 -21.32 -9.67 12.30
CA GLU A 242 -20.96 -10.71 13.27
C GLU A 242 -21.12 -10.20 14.71
N ALA A 243 -20.64 -8.99 14.99
CA ALA A 243 -20.81 -8.36 16.30
C ALA A 243 -22.28 -8.10 16.65
N LEU A 244 -23.09 -7.63 15.71
CA LEU A 244 -24.53 -7.46 15.94
C LEU A 244 -25.19 -8.80 16.30
N LYS A 245 -24.93 -9.85 15.52
CA LYS A 245 -25.47 -11.20 15.76
C LYS A 245 -25.03 -11.75 17.12
N ALA A 246 -23.75 -11.61 17.47
CA ALA A 246 -23.25 -12.04 18.77
C ALA A 246 -24.00 -11.37 19.93
N HIS A 247 -24.27 -10.06 19.81
CA HIS A 247 -24.96 -9.29 20.84
C HIS A 247 -26.47 -9.55 20.93
N GLU A 248 -27.11 -10.04 19.86
CA GLU A 248 -28.53 -10.46 19.88
C GLU A 248 -28.78 -11.66 20.81
N HIS A 249 -27.72 -12.44 21.11
CA HIS A 249 -27.80 -13.58 22.03
C HIS A 249 -27.70 -13.16 23.51
N VAL A 250 -27.44 -11.89 23.82
CA VAL A 250 -27.36 -11.39 25.20
C VAL A 250 -28.76 -11.30 25.80
N ARG A 251 -29.00 -12.10 26.85
CA ARG A 251 -30.32 -12.20 27.49
C ARG A 251 -30.58 -11.03 28.44
N LEU A 252 -31.33 -10.02 27.97
CA LEU A 252 -31.67 -8.83 28.77
C LEU A 252 -32.90 -9.01 29.69
N LYS A 253 -33.73 -10.04 29.45
CA LYS A 253 -34.89 -10.36 30.29
C LYS A 253 -34.69 -11.72 30.98
N PRO A 254 -35.17 -11.90 32.22
CA PRO A 254 -35.17 -13.19 32.87
C PRO A 254 -36.07 -14.18 32.09
N PRO A 255 -35.74 -15.49 32.09
CA PRO A 255 -36.60 -16.49 31.47
C PRO A 255 -37.99 -16.48 32.14
N GLY A 256 -39.05 -16.31 31.35
CA GLY A 256 -40.44 -16.44 31.81
C GLY A 256 -41.34 -15.19 31.76
N GLN A 257 -40.88 -14.07 31.19
CA GLN A 257 -41.76 -12.90 30.94
C GLN A 257 -41.80 -12.56 29.45
N SER A 258 -42.71 -13.25 28.76
CA SER A 258 -43.15 -12.98 27.38
C SER A 258 -44.43 -12.15 27.41
#